data_AF-A0A820T4X9-F1
#
_entry.id   AF-A0A820T4X9-F1
#
_cell.length_a   1.000
_cell.length_b   1.000
_cell.length_c   1.000
_cell.angle_alpha   90.00
_cell.angle_beta   90.00
_cell.angle_gamma   90.00
#
_symmetry.space_group_name_H-M   'P 1'
#
loop_
_entity.id
_entity.type
_entity.pdbx_description
1 polymer ?
#
loop_
_entity_poly.entity_id
_entity_poly.type
_entity_poly.pdbx_seq_one_letter_code
_entity_poly.pdbx_strand_id
1 'polypeptide(L)'
;MKVTLPKRFSAPGLPELNHSQVYAVKTVLQRPLSLIQGPPGTGKTVTSATIVYHLVKQNQGQVLVCAPSNIAVDQLTEKIHKTGLKVVRLCAKSREALDSPVSFLALHNQVRNLESEPELKKIT
;
A
#
# COMPACT_ATOMS: atom_id res chain seq x y z
N MET A 1 19.59 -12.60 4.77
CA MET A 1 18.54 -12.89 3.78
C MET A 1 19.05 -12.53 2.39
N LYS A 2 18.99 -13.44 1.41
CA LYS A 2 19.29 -13.10 0.01
C LYS A 2 18.08 -12.34 -0.57
N VAL A 3 18.24 -11.05 -0.80
CA VAL A 3 17.22 -10.23 -1.48
C VAL A 3 17.42 -10.35 -2.97
N THR A 4 16.41 -10.86 -3.69
CA THR A 4 16.41 -10.88 -5.15
C THR A 4 15.82 -9.58 -5.66
N LEU A 5 16.66 -8.73 -6.28
CA LEU A 5 16.21 -7.45 -6.82
C LEU A 5 15.31 -7.64 -8.05
N PRO A 6 14.26 -6.82 -8.21
CA PRO A 6 13.40 -6.89 -9.38
C PRO A 6 14.14 -6.40 -10.64
N LYS A 7 13.79 -6.94 -11.81
CA LYS A 7 14.32 -6.48 -13.11
C LYS A 7 13.85 -5.06 -13.46
N ARG A 8 12.66 -4.67 -13.00
CA ARG A 8 12.09 -3.32 -13.17
C ARG A 8 11.65 -2.79 -11.81
N PHE A 9 12.10 -1.59 -11.46
CA PHE A 9 11.76 -0.96 -10.19
C PHE A 9 10.42 -0.23 -10.21
N SER A 10 9.95 0.28 -11.35
CA SER A 10 8.61 0.87 -11.46
C SER A 10 7.52 -0.18 -11.22
N ALA A 11 6.50 0.16 -10.43
CA ALA A 11 5.35 -0.70 -10.16
C ALA A 11 4.22 -0.45 -11.18
N PRO A 12 3.41 -1.47 -11.52
CA PRO A 12 2.25 -1.30 -12.41
C PRO A 12 1.27 -0.27 -11.83
N GLY A 13 0.57 0.47 -12.70
CA GLY A 13 -0.43 1.47 -12.30
C GLY A 13 0.13 2.74 -11.63
N LEU A 14 1.45 2.86 -11.50
CA LEU A 14 2.14 4.05 -11.01
C LEU A 14 3.01 4.70 -12.10
N PRO A 15 3.33 6.00 -11.99
CA PRO A 15 4.26 6.66 -12.90
C PRO A 15 5.64 6.00 -12.90
N GLU A 16 6.36 6.13 -14.02
CA GLU A 16 7.76 5.71 -14.09
C GLU A 16 8.62 6.43 -13.06
N LEU A 17 9.49 5.66 -12.41
CA LEU A 17 10.41 6.21 -11.43
C LEU A 17 11.59 6.89 -12.12
N ASN A 18 11.98 8.05 -11.62
CA ASN A 18 13.23 8.67 -12.01
C ASN A 18 14.43 8.00 -11.31
N HIS A 19 15.65 8.43 -11.66
CA HIS A 19 16.88 7.82 -11.16
C HIS A 19 17.00 7.82 -9.62
N SER A 20 16.66 8.92 -8.95
CA SER A 20 16.78 9.02 -7.49
C SER A 20 15.74 8.16 -6.77
N GLN A 21 14.53 8.04 -7.33
CA GLN A 21 13.49 7.16 -6.82
C GLN A 21 13.86 5.68 -7.01
N VAL A 22 14.39 5.29 -8.17
CA VAL A 22 14.92 3.94 -8.41
C VAL A 22 16.02 3.60 -7.41
N TYR A 23 16.95 4.53 -7.20
CA TYR A 23 18.02 4.37 -6.22
C TYR A 23 17.48 4.16 -4.80
N ALA A 24 16.46 4.94 -4.40
CA ALA A 24 15.80 4.79 -3.10
C ALA A 24 15.14 3.42 -2.95
N VAL A 25 14.34 2.97 -3.93
CA VAL A 25 13.69 1.65 -3.90
C VAL A 25 14.74 0.54 -3.79
N LYS A 26 15.76 0.57 -4.64
CA LYS A 26 16.85 -0.43 -4.61
C LYS A 26 17.54 -0.49 -3.25
N THR A 27 17.88 0.67 -2.68
CA THR A 27 18.57 0.76 -1.39
C THR A 27 17.72 0.20 -0.25
N VAL A 28 16.43 0.55 -0.23
CA VAL A 28 15.49 0.13 0.83
C VAL A 28 15.30 -1.38 0.82
N LEU A 29 15.16 -2.00 -0.36
CA LEU A 29 14.98 -3.46 -0.46
C LEU A 29 16.17 -4.25 0.11
N GLN A 30 17.34 -3.64 0.23
CA GLN A 30 18.58 -4.31 0.67
C GLN A 30 18.97 -4.00 2.12
N ARG A 31 18.27 -3.08 2.78
CA ARG A 31 18.63 -2.62 4.13
C ARG A 31 17.48 -2.88 5.11
N PRO A 32 17.76 -3.33 6.34
CA PRO A 32 16.72 -3.56 7.34
C PRO A 32 16.08 -2.25 7.84
N LEU A 33 16.79 -1.13 7.69
CA LEU A 33 16.32 0.21 8.05
C LEU A 33 16.76 1.21 6.97
N SER A 34 15.87 2.11 6.59
CA SER A 34 16.14 3.17 5.63
C SER A 34 15.29 4.39 5.92
N LEU A 35 15.88 5.57 5.73
CA LEU A 35 15.20 6.86 5.81
C LEU A 35 15.21 7.48 4.41
N ILE A 36 14.03 7.83 3.91
CA ILE A 36 13.87 8.52 2.63
C ILE A 36 13.43 9.94 2.91
N GLN A 37 14.23 10.91 2.43
CA GLN A 37 13.90 12.32 2.49
C GLN A 37 13.64 12.85 1.08
N GLY A 38 12.69 13.77 0.95
CA GLY A 38 12.45 14.47 -0.30
C GLY A 38 11.64 15.75 -0.07
N PRO A 39 11.94 16.85 -0.78
CA PRO A 39 11.11 18.06 -0.79
C PRO A 39 9.63 17.80 -1.15
N PRO A 40 8.72 18.78 -0.97
CA PRO A 40 7.37 18.69 -1.50
C PRO A 40 7.36 18.39 -3.00
N GLY A 41 6.43 17.56 -3.48
CA GLY A 41 6.29 17.24 -4.90
C GLY A 41 7.28 16.20 -5.48
N THR A 42 8.28 15.72 -4.73
CA THR A 42 9.30 14.79 -5.28
C THR A 42 8.88 13.32 -5.40
N GLY A 43 7.57 13.05 -5.32
CA GLY A 43 7.03 11.71 -5.53
C GLY A 43 7.23 10.72 -4.38
N LYS A 44 7.48 11.19 -3.15
CA LYS A 44 7.63 10.31 -1.95
C LYS A 44 6.55 9.24 -1.86
N THR A 45 5.27 9.61 -2.03
CA THR A 45 4.14 8.67 -1.98
C THR A 45 4.21 7.61 -3.08
N VAL A 46 4.65 7.98 -4.29
CA VAL A 46 4.84 7.03 -5.41
C VAL A 46 5.99 6.08 -5.11
N THR A 47 7.11 6.60 -4.60
CA THR A 47 8.26 5.80 -4.18
C THR A 47 7.88 4.84 -3.06
N SER A 48 7.16 5.30 -2.03
CA SER A 48 6.68 4.46 -0.92
C SER A 48 5.75 3.35 -1.40
N ALA A 49 4.75 3.66 -2.25
CA ALA A 49 3.86 2.65 -2.80
C ALA A 49 4.61 1.61 -3.64
N THR A 50 5.65 2.03 -4.36
CA THR A 50 6.51 1.12 -5.15
C THR A 50 7.36 0.22 -4.26
N ILE A 51 7.90 0.74 -3.16
CA ILE A 51 8.61 -0.07 -2.15
C ILE A 51 7.66 -1.13 -1.57
N VAL A 52 6.47 -0.72 -1.14
CA VAL A 52 5.44 -1.64 -0.60
C VAL A 52 5.11 -2.72 -1.62
N TYR A 53 4.92 -2.35 -2.90
CA TYR A 53 4.67 -3.31 -3.97
C TYR A 53 5.75 -4.41 -4.03
N HIS A 54 7.02 -4.03 -4.06
CA HIS A 54 8.12 -5.01 -4.14
C HIS A 54 8.26 -5.84 -2.87
N LEU A 55 8.08 -5.25 -1.69
CA LEU A 55 8.12 -5.99 -0.41
C LEU A 55 7.05 -7.08 -0.36
N VAL A 56 5.82 -6.76 -0.79
CA VAL A 56 4.73 -7.75 -0.89
C VAL A 56 5.06 -8.83 -1.92
N LYS A 57 5.57 -8.47 -3.10
CA LYS A 57 5.91 -9.44 -4.16
C LYS A 57 7.10 -10.34 -3.81
N GLN A 58 7.96 -9.93 -2.88
CA GLN A 58 9.03 -10.77 -2.35
C GLN A 58 8.55 -11.78 -1.29
N ASN A 59 7.23 -11.93 -1.10
CA ASN A 59 6.58 -12.87 -0.17
C ASN A 59 7.06 -12.71 1.29
N GLN A 60 7.36 -11.49 1.73
CA GLN A 60 7.76 -11.20 3.10
C GLN A 60 6.56 -11.14 4.08
N GLY A 61 5.43 -11.74 3.71
CA GLY A 61 4.18 -11.67 4.48
C GLY A 61 3.43 -10.35 4.26
N GLN A 62 2.67 -9.93 5.27
CA GLN A 62 1.88 -8.72 5.24
C GLN A 62 2.75 -7.49 5.52
N VAL A 63 2.62 -6.46 4.67
CA VAL A 63 3.34 -5.19 4.84
C VAL A 63 2.42 -4.18 5.53
N LEU A 64 2.87 -3.67 6.69
CA LEU A 64 2.18 -2.60 7.41
C LEU A 64 2.61 -1.23 6.86
N VAL A 65 1.63 -0.38 6.56
CA VAL A 65 1.86 0.99 6.08
C VAL A 65 1.13 1.96 7.01
N CYS A 66 1.87 2.92 7.57
CA CYS A 66 1.35 3.89 8.52
C CYS A 66 1.74 5.32 8.11
N ALA A 67 0.92 6.29 8.49
CA ALA A 67 1.18 7.72 8.34
C ALA A 67 0.54 8.51 9.49
N PRO A 68 1.02 9.72 9.81
CA PRO A 68 0.55 10.48 10.98
C PRO A 68 -0.84 11.08 10.82
N SER A 69 -1.40 11.13 9.61
CA SER A 69 -2.76 11.65 9.36
C SER A 69 -3.56 10.70 8.48
N ASN A 70 -4.88 10.68 8.67
CA ASN A 70 -5.77 9.82 7.89
C ASN A 70 -5.73 10.16 6.39
N ILE A 71 -5.63 11.45 6.04
CA ILE A 71 -5.47 11.88 4.64
C ILE A 71 -4.21 11.27 4.02
N ALA A 72 -3.09 11.25 4.74
CA ALA A 72 -1.86 10.65 4.26
C ALA A 72 -1.97 9.11 4.12
N VAL A 73 -2.66 8.44 5.05
CA VAL A 73 -2.97 7.01 4.93
C VAL A 73 -3.82 6.74 3.69
N ASP A 74 -4.85 7.55 3.45
CA ASP A 74 -5.77 7.36 2.32
C ASP A 74 -5.05 7.58 0.97
N GLN A 75 -4.16 8.58 0.88
CA GLN A 75 -3.29 8.79 -0.30
C GLN A 75 -2.36 7.61 -0.57
N LEU A 76 -1.73 7.05 0.47
CA LEU A 76 -0.90 5.85 0.32
C LEU A 76 -1.74 4.64 -0.09
N THR A 77 -2.90 4.46 0.55
CA THR A 77 -3.87 3.39 0.27
C THR A 77 -4.27 3.41 -1.20
N GLU A 78 -4.65 4.57 -1.74
CA GLU A 78 -5.04 4.73 -3.15
C GLU A 78 -3.90 4.36 -4.10
N LYS A 79 -2.67 4.85 -3.83
CA LYS A 79 -1.51 4.56 -4.68
C LYS A 79 -1.12 3.09 -4.64
N ILE A 80 -1.16 2.45 -3.47
CA ILE A 80 -0.86 1.01 -3.33
C ILE A 80 -1.94 0.19 -4.04
N HIS A 81 -3.21 0.55 -3.90
CA HIS A 81 -4.32 -0.14 -4.57
C HIS A 81 -4.17 -0.11 -6.11
N LYS A 82 -3.72 1.02 -6.67
CA LYS A 82 -3.43 1.15 -8.12
C LYS A 82 -2.40 0.14 -8.65
N THR A 83 -1.57 -0.44 -7.78
CA THR A 83 -0.62 -1.49 -8.18
C THR A 83 -1.24 -2.87 -8.35
N GLY A 84 -2.54 -3.02 -8.08
CA GLY A 84 -3.25 -4.30 -8.13
C GLY A 84 -3.01 -5.18 -6.89
N LEU A 85 -2.41 -4.63 -5.83
CA LEU A 85 -2.29 -5.34 -4.55
C LEU A 85 -3.64 -5.38 -3.82
N LYS A 86 -3.83 -6.44 -3.04
CA LYS A 86 -4.92 -6.52 -2.05
C LYS A 86 -4.57 -5.61 -0.88
N VAL A 87 -5.40 -4.59 -0.64
CA VAL A 87 -5.18 -3.59 0.41
C VAL A 87 -6.37 -3.60 1.36
N VAL A 88 -6.08 -3.52 2.66
CA VAL A 88 -7.08 -3.34 3.71
C VAL A 88 -6.78 -2.04 4.43
N ARG A 89 -7.74 -1.12 4.42
CA ARG A 89 -7.69 0.13 5.18
C ARG A 89 -8.33 -0.09 6.55
N LEU A 90 -7.51 -0.20 7.58
CA LEU A 90 -8.00 -0.30 8.96
C LEU A 90 -8.27 1.09 9.52
N CYS A 91 -9.50 1.35 9.98
CA CYS A 91 -9.91 2.62 10.59
C CYS A 91 -10.55 2.37 11.96
N ALA A 92 -10.49 3.38 12.84
CA ALA A 92 -11.17 3.31 14.14
C ALA A 92 -12.69 3.23 13.98
N LYS A 93 -13.38 2.54 14.90
CA LYS A 93 -14.84 2.37 14.89
C LYS A 93 -15.60 3.70 14.81
N SER A 94 -15.10 4.74 15.48
CA SER A 94 -15.66 6.10 15.44
C SER A 94 -15.62 6.77 14.06
N ARG A 95 -14.89 6.20 13.09
CA ARG A 95 -14.74 6.72 11.73
C ARG A 95 -15.41 5.88 10.66
N GLU A 96 -16.09 4.78 11.02
CA GLU A 96 -16.74 3.90 10.04
C GLU A 96 -17.87 4.59 9.26
N ALA A 97 -18.46 5.65 9.80
CA ALA A 97 -19.49 6.44 9.11
C ALA A 97 -18.92 7.57 8.22
N LEU A 98 -17.60 7.80 8.25
CA LEU A 98 -16.98 8.85 7.46
C LEU A 98 -16.61 8.34 6.08
N ASP A 99 -16.95 9.12 5.05
CA ASP A 99 -16.57 8.78 3.69
C ASP A 99 -15.15 9.26 3.34
N SER A 100 -14.52 8.55 2.41
CA SER A 100 -13.16 8.73 1.91
C SER A 100 -13.07 8.12 0.52
N PRO A 101 -12.19 8.62 -0.38
CA PRO A 101 -11.96 8.01 -1.69
C PRO A 101 -11.57 6.52 -1.65
N VAL A 102 -11.15 6.01 -0.48
CA VAL A 102 -10.75 4.61 -0.27
C VAL A 102 -11.67 3.86 0.68
N SER A 103 -12.89 4.36 0.96
CA SER A 103 -13.88 3.69 1.84
C SER A 103 -14.17 2.25 1.43
N PHE A 104 -14.20 1.96 0.13
CA PHE A 104 -14.42 0.60 -0.38
C PHE A 104 -13.29 -0.39 -0.01
N LEU A 105 -12.12 0.12 0.35
CA LEU A 105 -10.99 -0.67 0.87
C LEU A 105 -11.01 -0.78 2.39
N ALA A 106 -11.92 -0.10 3.08
CA ALA A 106 -12.01 -0.16 4.53
C ALA A 106 -12.46 -1.54 5.02
N LEU A 107 -11.86 -2.04 6.09
CA LEU A 107 -12.13 -3.40 6.60
C LEU A 107 -13.63 -3.64 6.85
N HIS A 108 -14.31 -2.71 7.52
CA HIS A 108 -15.73 -2.83 7.84
C HIS A 108 -16.62 -2.93 6.58
N ASN A 109 -16.26 -2.23 5.49
CA ASN A 109 -16.99 -2.30 4.23
C ASN A 109 -16.70 -3.59 3.48
N GLN A 110 -15.46 -4.09 3.50
CA GLN A 110 -15.12 -5.39 2.90
C GLN A 110 -15.85 -6.54 3.61
N VAL A 111 -15.91 -6.53 4.95
CA VAL A 111 -16.63 -7.56 5.73
C VAL A 111 -18.12 -7.55 5.42
N ARG A 112 -18.76 -6.37 5.41
CA ARG A 112 -20.19 -6.24 5.05
C ARG A 112 -20.49 -6.81 3.67
N ASN A 113 -19.61 -6.57 2.69
CA ASN A 113 -19.78 -7.12 1.34
C ASN A 113 -19.66 -8.65 1.33
N LEU A 114 -18.75 -9.23 2.13
CA LEU A 114 -18.64 -10.69 2.27
C LEU A 114 -19.86 -11.32 2.94
N GLU A 115 -20.46 -10.68 3.94
CA GLU A 115 -21.69 -11.16 4.61
C GLU A 115 -22.93 -11.06 3.71
N SER A 116 -22.88 -10.21 2.69
CA SER A 116 -23.95 -10.09 1.69
C SER A 116 -23.94 -11.22 0.66
N GLU A 117 -22.87 -12.03 0.60
CA GLU A 117 -22.79 -13.21 -0.26
C GLU A 117 -23.65 -14.35 0.31
N PRO A 118 -24.73 -14.77 -0.38
CA PRO A 118 -25.68 -15.75 0.13
C PRO A 118 -25.07 -17.15 0.32
N GLU A 119 -23.91 -17.44 -0.27
CA GLU A 119 -23.20 -18.71 -0.12
C GLU A 119 -22.53 -18.86 1.25
N LEU A 120 -22.05 -17.77 1.87
CA LEU A 120 -21.44 -17.84 3.21
C LEU A 120 -22.47 -18.03 4.32
N LYS A 121 -23.70 -17.53 4.15
CA LYS A 121 -24.80 -17.75 5.09
C LYS A 121 -25.22 -19.21 5.22
N LYS A 122 -24.77 -20.10 4.32
CA LYS A 122 -25.07 -21.54 4.38
C LYS A 122 -24.06 -22.34 5.23
N ILE A 123 -22.95 -21.73 5.66
CA ILE A 123 -21.85 -22.39 6.37
C ILE A 123 -21.79 -21.99 7.86
N THR A 124 -22.51 -20.94 8.25
CA THR A 124 -22.81 -20.56 9.65
C THR A 124 -24.23 -20.95 10.02
#